data_AF-A0A1M3QTP3-F1
#
_entry.id   AF-A0A1M3QTP3-F1
#
_cell.length_a   1.000
_cell.length_b   1.000
_cell.length_c   1.000
_cell.angle_alpha   90.00
_cell.angle_beta   90.00
_cell.angle_gamma   90.00
#
_symmetry.space_group_name_H-M   'P 1'
#
loop_
_entity.id
_entity.type
_entity.pdbx_description
1 polymer ?
#
loop_
_entity_poly.entity_id
_entity_poly.type
_entity_poly.pdbx_seq_one_letter_code
_entity_poly.pdbx_strand_id
1 'polypeptide(L)'
;MKRNYAFILLSLLISLFIYLFYRTQRTVVNEIFISLLSAGKYHALKEKISGAIPLNKYIIYSLPEGLWVFCITLTSKFLFIRLGKREIDLVFIPLIFCIGLEFMQLFHFTNGRFDFWDIGVSLLFWSIAKYRVKHVQIRQNILQPYTARSFVCIFSYGIVYLAHVVNN
;
A
#
# COMPACT_ATOMS: atom_id res chain seq x y z
N MET A 1 9.43 16.92 -4.65
CA MET A 1 8.04 16.41 -4.66
C MET A 1 7.63 15.79 -6.00
N LYS A 2 7.69 16.51 -7.14
CA LYS A 2 7.22 15.98 -8.45
C LYS A 2 7.77 14.58 -8.82
N ARG A 3 9.07 14.35 -8.61
CA ARG A 3 9.71 13.05 -8.91
C ARG A 3 9.21 11.88 -8.04
N ASN A 4 8.86 12.14 -6.78
CA ASN A 4 8.37 11.09 -5.88
C ASN A 4 6.91 10.74 -6.18
N TYR A 5 6.11 11.70 -6.64
CA TYR A 5 4.73 11.43 -7.05
C TYR A 5 4.64 10.49 -8.24
N ALA A 6 5.58 10.55 -9.18
CA ALA A 6 5.64 9.59 -10.29
C ALA A 6 5.86 8.16 -9.78
N PHE A 7 6.79 7.97 -8.83
CA PHE A 7 7.02 6.65 -8.22
C PHE A 7 5.80 6.17 -7.42
N ILE A 8 5.20 7.03 -6.61
CA ILE A 8 3.99 6.70 -5.84
C ILE A 8 2.84 6.32 -6.78
N LEU A 9 2.60 7.13 -7.81
CA LEU A 9 1.53 6.88 -8.78
C LEU A 9 1.76 5.55 -9.51
N LEU A 10 2.98 5.32 -10.00
CA LEU A 10 3.32 4.07 -10.68
C LEU A 10 3.12 2.85 -9.76
N SER A 11 3.59 2.93 -8.52
CA SER A 11 3.41 1.87 -7.53
C SER A 11 1.93 1.60 -7.24
N LEU A 12 1.11 2.64 -7.07
CA LEU A 12 -0.34 2.49 -6.85
C LEU A 12 -1.05 1.93 -8.08
N LEU A 13 -0.67 2.33 -9.30
CA LEU A 13 -1.23 1.79 -10.54
C LEU A 13 -0.88 0.31 -10.73
N ILE A 14 0.34 -0.10 -10.40
CA ILE A 14 0.75 -1.51 -10.44
C ILE A 14 -0.06 -2.30 -9.41
N SER A 15 -0.17 -1.81 -8.17
CA SER A 15 -1.01 -2.46 -7.14
C SER A 15 -2.46 -2.57 -7.61
N LEU A 16 -3.05 -1.48 -8.12
CA LEU A 16 -4.41 -1.46 -8.63
C LEU A 16 -4.62 -2.47 -9.76
N PHE A 17 -3.71 -2.53 -10.73
CA PHE A 17 -3.75 -3.51 -11.82
C PHE A 17 -3.77 -4.95 -11.28
N ILE A 18 -2.91 -5.26 -10.31
CA ILE A 18 -2.86 -6.59 -9.68
C ILE A 18 -4.18 -6.88 -8.95
N TYR A 19 -4.72 -5.92 -8.21
CA TYR A 19 -6.00 -6.06 -7.49
C TYR A 19 -7.18 -6.31 -8.44
N LEU A 20 -7.24 -5.57 -9.55
CA LEU A 20 -8.33 -5.69 -10.52
C LEU A 20 -8.32 -7.05 -11.21
N PHE A 21 -7.16 -7.47 -11.73
CA PHE A 21 -7.12 -8.60 -12.65
C PHE A 21 -6.71 -9.94 -12.01
N TYR A 22 -6.02 -9.94 -10.86
CA TYR A 22 -5.46 -11.17 -10.28
C TYR A 22 -5.96 -11.51 -8.88
N ARG A 23 -6.42 -10.52 -8.10
CA ARG A 23 -6.98 -10.76 -6.75
C ARG A 23 -8.47 -11.07 -6.79
N THR A 24 -9.03 -11.44 -5.65
CA THR A 24 -10.45 -11.80 -5.50
C THR A 24 -11.36 -10.63 -5.88
N GLN A 25 -12.52 -10.93 -6.47
CA GLN A 25 -13.48 -9.92 -6.94
C GLN A 25 -14.20 -9.17 -5.80
N ARG A 26 -14.18 -9.71 -4.59
CA ARG A 26 -14.87 -9.15 -3.42
C ARG A 26 -14.14 -8.00 -2.74
N THR A 27 -13.06 -7.48 -3.32
CA THR A 27 -12.38 -6.30 -2.77
C THR A 27 -13.19 -5.04 -3.11
N VAL A 28 -13.23 -4.05 -2.22
CA VAL A 28 -13.95 -2.77 -2.44
C VAL A 28 -13.63 -2.16 -3.81
N VAL A 29 -12.35 -2.17 -4.22
CA VAL A 29 -11.93 -1.64 -5.52
C VAL A 29 -12.53 -2.37 -6.72
N ASN A 30 -12.76 -3.68 -6.60
CA ASN A 30 -13.34 -4.50 -7.65
C ASN A 30 -14.85 -4.25 -7.75
N GLU A 31 -15.55 -4.12 -6.62
CA GLU A 31 -16.97 -3.75 -6.59
C GLU A 31 -17.23 -2.39 -7.25
N ILE A 32 -16.39 -1.39 -6.95
CA ILE A 32 -16.44 -0.08 -7.63
C ILE A 32 -16.28 -0.27 -9.14
N PHE A 33 -15.29 -1.06 -9.57
CA PHE A 33 -15.03 -1.27 -11.01
C PHE A 33 -16.13 -2.07 -11.71
N ILE A 34 -16.72 -3.06 -11.03
CA ILE A 34 -17.86 -3.86 -11.51
C ILE A 34 -19.09 -2.97 -11.71
N SER A 35 -19.36 -2.05 -10.77
CA SER A 35 -20.47 -1.11 -10.89
C SER A 35 -20.35 -0.17 -12.11
N LEU A 36 -19.12 0.12 -12.55
CA LEU A 36 -18.85 1.00 -13.71
C LEU A 36 -18.95 0.27 -15.05
N LEU A 37 -18.48 -0.98 -15.13
CA LEU A 37 -18.34 -1.72 -16.39
C LEU A 37 -19.38 -2.81 -16.62
N SER A 38 -20.25 -3.09 -15.64
CA SER A 38 -21.09 -4.28 -15.51
C SER A 38 -20.28 -5.57 -15.27
N ALA A 39 -20.82 -6.47 -14.44
CA ALA A 39 -20.13 -7.69 -14.01
C ALA A 39 -19.65 -8.57 -15.19
N GLY A 40 -20.50 -8.81 -16.19
CA GLY A 40 -20.16 -9.67 -17.33
C GLY A 40 -18.96 -9.17 -18.15
N LYS A 41 -18.88 -7.87 -18.44
CA LYS A 41 -17.73 -7.29 -19.18
C LYS A 41 -16.46 -7.32 -18.34
N TYR A 42 -16.57 -7.07 -17.03
CA TYR A 42 -15.44 -7.13 -16.12
C TYR A 42 -14.86 -8.55 -16.02
N HIS A 43 -15.69 -9.58 -15.87
CA HIS A 43 -15.22 -10.96 -15.81
C HIS A 43 -14.52 -11.38 -17.10
N ALA A 44 -15.11 -11.09 -18.26
CA ALA A 44 -14.48 -11.39 -19.55
C ALA A 44 -13.13 -10.69 -19.73
N LEU A 45 -13.03 -9.42 -19.30
CA LEU A 45 -11.78 -8.67 -19.35
C LEU A 45 -10.73 -9.27 -18.41
N LYS A 46 -11.14 -9.65 -17.19
CA LYS A 46 -10.27 -10.26 -16.19
C LYS A 46 -9.71 -11.60 -16.65
N GLU A 47 -10.54 -12.47 -17.20
CA GLU A 47 -10.11 -13.76 -17.76
C GLU A 47 -9.15 -13.56 -18.92
N LYS A 48 -9.44 -12.62 -19.83
CA LYS A 48 -8.56 -12.30 -20.95
C LYS A 48 -7.18 -11.83 -20.51
N ILE A 49 -7.11 -10.93 -19.53
CA ILE A 49 -5.82 -10.37 -19.06
C ILE A 49 -5.05 -11.40 -18.25
N SER A 50 -5.68 -12.05 -17.27
CA SER A 50 -5.02 -13.05 -16.41
C SER A 50 -4.59 -14.30 -17.18
N GLY A 51 -5.30 -14.67 -18.26
CA GLY A 51 -4.90 -15.73 -19.17
C GLY A 51 -3.74 -15.35 -20.10
N ALA A 52 -3.65 -14.09 -20.52
CA ALA A 52 -2.59 -13.61 -21.40
C ALA A 52 -1.26 -13.34 -20.67
N ILE A 53 -1.32 -12.91 -19.41
CA ILE A 53 -0.14 -12.55 -18.61
C ILE A 53 -0.20 -13.33 -17.28
N PRO A 54 0.27 -14.59 -17.24
CA PRO A 54 0.30 -15.34 -15.98
C PRO A 54 1.31 -14.71 -15.01
N LEU A 55 0.84 -14.29 -13.83
CA LEU A 55 1.70 -13.76 -12.77
C LEU A 55 1.98 -14.81 -11.70
N ASN A 56 3.18 -14.76 -11.12
CA ASN A 56 3.56 -15.59 -9.99
C ASN A 56 2.73 -15.19 -8.75
N LYS A 57 2.33 -16.18 -7.93
CA LYS A 57 1.64 -15.96 -6.65
C LYS A 57 2.31 -14.90 -5.77
N TYR A 58 3.65 -14.87 -5.66
CA TYR A 58 4.33 -13.88 -4.82
C TYR A 58 4.14 -12.44 -5.35
N ILE A 59 4.02 -12.27 -6.66
CA ILE A 59 3.73 -10.97 -7.29
C ILE A 59 2.27 -10.59 -7.02
N ILE A 60 1.35 -11.56 -7.05
CA ILE A 60 -0.08 -11.28 -6.86
C ILE A 60 -0.39 -10.92 -5.41
N TYR A 61 0.23 -11.63 -4.45
CA TYR A 61 -0.11 -11.53 -3.04
C TYR A 61 0.78 -10.54 -2.28
N SER A 62 2.11 -10.53 -2.49
CA SER A 62 3.05 -9.76 -1.66
C SER A 62 3.50 -8.43 -2.26
N LEU A 63 3.60 -8.34 -3.60
CA LEU A 63 4.08 -7.11 -4.26
C LEU A 63 3.18 -5.88 -4.00
N PRO A 64 1.84 -5.97 -4.06
CA PRO A 64 0.99 -4.79 -3.84
C PRO A 64 1.19 -4.17 -2.45
N GLU A 65 1.43 -5.00 -1.44
CA GLU A 65 1.70 -4.57 -0.07
C GLU A 65 3.07 -3.89 0.05
N GLY A 66 4.12 -4.49 -0.51
CA GLY A 66 5.44 -3.85 -0.55
C GLY A 66 5.42 -2.50 -1.26
N LEU A 67 4.72 -2.41 -2.39
CA LEU A 67 4.53 -1.16 -3.12
C LEU A 67 3.76 -0.12 -2.31
N TRP A 68 2.80 -0.55 -1.50
CA TRP A 68 2.09 0.33 -0.57
C TRP A 68 3.02 0.83 0.55
N VAL A 69 3.80 -0.05 1.18
CA VAL A 69 4.83 0.32 2.16
C VAL A 69 5.83 1.30 1.56
N PHE A 70 6.25 1.09 0.30
CA PHE A 70 7.10 2.01 -0.43
C PHE A 70 6.47 3.40 -0.57
N CYS A 71 5.22 3.47 -1.04
CA CYS A 71 4.48 4.72 -1.20
C CYS A 71 4.38 5.50 0.10
N ILE A 72 3.99 4.84 1.19
CA ILE A 72 3.86 5.50 2.48
C ILE A 72 5.22 5.93 3.03
N THR A 73 6.24 5.09 2.91
CA THR A 73 7.59 5.44 3.36
C THR A 73 8.08 6.70 2.64
N LEU A 74 7.78 6.86 1.34
CA LEU A 74 8.12 8.07 0.60
C LEU A 74 7.35 9.31 1.06
N THR A 75 6.08 9.17 1.44
CA THR A 75 5.26 10.30 1.90
C THR A 75 5.54 10.67 3.35
N SER A 76 5.94 9.70 4.19
CA SER A 76 6.19 9.88 5.61
C SER A 76 7.66 10.16 5.98
N LYS A 77 8.61 9.99 5.05
CA LYS A 77 10.07 10.08 5.28
C LYS A 77 10.57 11.33 6.02
N PHE A 78 9.92 12.48 5.80
CA PHE A 78 10.28 13.76 6.44
C PHE A 78 9.22 14.22 7.42
N LEU A 79 8.27 13.36 7.76
CA LEU A 79 7.21 13.65 8.71
C LEU A 79 7.56 13.01 10.05
N PHE A 80 7.33 13.76 11.12
CA PHE A 80 7.42 13.26 12.48
C PHE A 80 6.16 13.62 13.25
N ILE A 81 5.92 12.92 14.35
CA ILE A 81 4.95 13.32 15.35
C ILE A 81 5.68 13.65 16.64
N ARG A 82 5.33 14.78 17.26
CA ARG A 82 5.87 15.19 18.56
C ARG A 82 4.91 14.77 19.66
N LEU A 83 5.36 13.89 20.55
CA LEU A 83 4.63 13.46 21.75
C LEU A 83 5.41 13.95 22.97
N GLY A 84 4.97 15.08 23.53
CA GLY A 84 5.69 15.76 24.61
C GLY A 84 7.10 16.19 24.16
N LYS A 85 8.14 15.65 24.82
CA LYS A 85 9.54 15.94 24.51
C LYS A 85 10.16 15.02 23.46
N ARG A 86 9.44 13.99 23.00
CA ARG A 86 9.96 12.99 22.05
C ARG A 86 9.43 13.26 20.65
N GLU A 87 10.31 13.09 19.66
CA GLU A 87 9.94 13.10 18.24
C GLU A 87 10.01 11.68 17.71
N ILE A 88 8.90 11.19 17.16
CA ILE A 88 8.81 9.87 16.54
C ILE A 88 8.78 10.07 15.03
N ASP A 89 9.74 9.45 14.35
CA ASP A 89 9.83 9.52 12.89
C ASP A 89 8.80 8.60 12.23
N LEU A 90 7.98 9.15 11.34
CA LEU A 90 6.90 8.40 10.71
C LEU A 90 7.39 7.49 9.57
N VAL A 91 8.67 7.54 9.22
CA VAL A 91 9.28 6.64 8.23
C VAL A 91 9.18 5.16 8.63
N PHE A 92 9.09 4.86 9.93
CA PHE A 92 9.01 3.47 10.43
C PHE A 92 7.59 2.95 10.56
N ILE A 93 6.59 3.83 10.61
CA ILE A 93 5.18 3.45 10.79
C ILE A 93 4.67 2.47 9.72
N PRO A 94 4.92 2.63 8.41
CA PRO A 94 4.41 1.65 7.43
C PRO A 94 4.97 0.25 7.66
N LEU A 95 6.22 0.16 8.09
CA LEU A 95 6.86 -1.13 8.38
C LEU A 95 6.30 -1.75 9.66
N ILE A 96 6.12 -0.96 10.72
CA ILE A 96 5.49 -1.40 11.97
C ILE A 96 4.06 -1.88 11.70
N PHE A 97 3.33 -1.18 10.85
CA PHE A 97 1.95 -1.54 10.49
C PHE A 97 1.89 -2.87 9.75
N CYS A 98 2.68 -3.05 8.68
CA CYS A 98 2.75 -4.30 7.93
C CYS A 98 3.17 -5.48 8.82
N ILE A 99 4.30 -5.36 9.52
CA ILE A 99 4.81 -6.43 10.39
C ILE A 99 3.81 -6.72 11.53
N GLY A 100 3.22 -5.67 12.10
CA GLY A 100 2.19 -5.80 13.13
C GLY A 100 0.96 -6.55 12.63
N LEU A 101 0.47 -6.26 11.43
CA LEU A 101 -0.62 -7.00 10.81
C LEU A 101 -0.28 -8.47 10.62
N GLU A 102 0.92 -8.79 10.12
CA GLU A 102 1.38 -10.18 9.96
C GLU A 102 1.42 -10.92 11.30
N PHE A 103 1.96 -10.30 12.36
CA PHE A 103 1.90 -10.90 13.70
C PHE A 103 0.47 -11.09 14.20
N MET A 104 -0.45 -10.15 13.95
CA MET A 104 -1.85 -10.33 14.32
C MET A 104 -2.50 -11.50 13.55
N GLN A 105 -2.13 -11.71 12.29
CA GLN A 105 -2.59 -12.86 11.51
C GLN A 105 -2.03 -14.18 12.07
N LEU A 106 -0.78 -14.18 12.53
CA LEU A 106 -0.13 -15.33 13.17
C LEU A 106 -0.87 -15.76 14.45
N PHE A 107 -1.36 -14.81 15.24
CA PHE A 107 -2.16 -15.07 16.44
C PHE A 107 -3.67 -15.19 16.16
N HIS A 108 -4.09 -15.21 14.90
CA HIS A 108 -5.49 -15.29 14.47
C HIS A 108 -6.39 -14.15 14.98
N PHE A 109 -5.81 -12.98 15.30
CA PHE A 109 -6.58 -11.78 15.63
C PHE A 109 -7.18 -11.11 14.40
N THR A 110 -6.58 -11.29 13.23
CA THR A 110 -7.04 -10.75 11.95
C THR A 110 -7.25 -11.86 10.92
N ASN A 111 -8.20 -11.64 10.01
CA ASN A 111 -8.45 -12.56 8.90
C ASN A 111 -7.31 -12.46 7.89
N GLY A 112 -6.46 -13.48 7.86
CA GLY A 112 -5.31 -13.54 6.98
C GLY A 112 -4.46 -14.78 7.27
N ARG A 113 -3.38 -14.94 6.52
CA ARG A 113 -2.39 -15.99 6.75
C ARG A 113 -1.03 -15.33 6.80
N PHE A 114 -0.35 -15.51 7.92
CA PHE A 114 1.02 -15.08 8.07
C PHE A 114 1.91 -15.54 6.90
N ASP A 115 2.55 -14.58 6.22
CA ASP A 115 3.45 -14.83 5.10
C ASP A 115 4.79 -14.09 5.29
N PHE A 116 5.86 -14.87 5.36
CA PHE A 116 7.23 -14.33 5.43
C PHE A 116 7.60 -13.51 4.18
N TRP A 117 6.99 -13.79 3.03
CA TRP A 117 7.21 -13.00 1.82
C TRP A 117 6.68 -11.59 1.96
N ASP A 118 5.57 -11.38 2.66
CA ASP A 118 5.00 -10.05 2.87
C ASP A 118 5.93 -9.20 3.74
N ILE A 119 6.50 -9.79 4.81
CA ILE A 119 7.53 -9.14 5.62
C ILE A 119 8.78 -8.81 4.79
N GLY A 120 9.30 -9.79 4.03
CA GLY A 120 10.53 -9.62 3.24
C GLY A 120 10.39 -8.55 2.16
N VAL A 121 9.27 -8.57 1.43
CA VAL A 121 8.95 -7.61 0.37
C VAL A 121 8.71 -6.22 0.98
N SER A 122 7.99 -6.10 2.08
CA SER A 122 7.80 -4.83 2.78
C SER A 122 9.10 -4.23 3.32
N LEU A 123 9.99 -5.05 3.91
CA LEU A 123 11.32 -4.62 4.35
C LEU A 123 12.17 -4.11 3.17
N LEU A 124 12.15 -4.84 2.05
CA LEU A 124 12.89 -4.46 0.84
C LEU A 124 12.42 -3.10 0.32
N PHE A 125 11.12 -2.94 0.11
CA PHE A 125 10.54 -1.72 -0.44
C PHE A 125 10.65 -0.52 0.51
N TRP A 126 10.47 -0.74 1.81
CA TRP A 126 10.77 0.26 2.85
C TRP A 126 12.22 0.73 2.76
N SER A 127 13.17 -0.21 2.67
CA SER A 127 14.61 0.10 2.58
C SER A 127 14.94 0.90 1.31
N ILE A 128 14.35 0.55 0.17
CA ILE A 128 14.51 1.30 -1.08
C ILE A 128 13.99 2.74 -0.91
N ALA A 129 12.78 2.94 -0.40
CA ALA A 129 12.21 4.27 -0.18
C ALA A 129 13.04 5.11 0.80
N LYS A 130 13.49 4.50 1.90
CA LYS A 130 14.26 5.19 2.94
C LYS A 130 15.68 5.54 2.50
N TYR A 131 16.41 4.65 1.84
CA TYR A 131 17.83 4.85 1.58
C TYR A 131 18.16 5.23 0.12
N ARG A 132 17.45 4.67 -0.87
CA ARG A 132 17.77 4.91 -2.30
C ARG A 132 17.15 6.19 -2.84
N VAL A 133 15.95 6.52 -2.40
CA VAL A 133 15.28 7.74 -2.86
C VAL A 133 15.82 8.95 -2.10
N LYS A 134 16.92 9.51 -2.61
CA LYS A 134 17.51 10.74 -2.09
C LYS A 134 16.58 11.90 -2.41
N HIS A 135 15.99 12.47 -1.36
CA HIS A 135 15.25 13.71 -1.40
C HIS A 135 15.72 14.49 -0.17
N VAL A 136 16.05 15.77 -0.32
CA VAL A 136 16.33 16.63 0.84
C VAL A 136 15.08 17.46 1.05
N GLN A 137 14.49 17.33 2.23
CA GLN A 137 13.29 18.05 2.61
C GLN A 137 13.38 18.43 4.07
N ILE A 138 12.81 19.58 4.41
CA ILE A 138 12.71 20.04 5.78
C ILE A 138 11.78 19.09 6.52
N ARG A 139 12.23 18.57 7.67
CA ARG A 139 11.41 17.74 8.55
C ARG A 139 10.23 18.55 9.07
N GLN A 140 9.05 17.97 9.08
CA GLN A 140 7.81 18.65 9.46
C GLN A 140 6.99 17.78 10.41
N ASN A 141 6.34 18.42 11.37
CA ASN A 141 5.34 17.74 12.20
C ASN A 141 4.08 17.47 11.36
N ILE A 142 3.55 16.25 11.42
CA ILE A 142 2.36 15.85 10.68
C ILE A 142 1.10 16.62 11.10
N LEU A 143 0.98 16.98 12.39
CA LEU A 143 -0.22 17.60 12.96
C LEU A 143 -0.19 19.13 12.85
N GLN A 144 0.98 19.77 12.84
CA GLN A 144 1.09 21.24 12.86
C GLN A 144 2.34 21.75 12.12
N PRO A 145 2.21 22.61 11.09
CA PRO A 145 0.96 22.94 10.38
C PRO A 145 0.47 21.74 9.55
N TYR A 146 -0.85 21.58 9.38
CA TYR A 146 -1.41 20.64 8.43
C TYR A 146 -1.09 21.10 7.00
N THR A 147 -0.25 20.33 6.30
CA THR A 147 0.09 20.62 4.89
C THR A 147 -0.49 19.56 3.97
N ALA A 148 -0.48 19.83 2.66
CA ALA A 148 -0.82 18.83 1.64
C ALA A 148 0.00 17.53 1.81
N ARG A 149 1.22 17.59 2.37
CA ARG A 149 2.03 16.40 2.66
C ARG A 149 1.45 15.56 3.79
N SER A 150 1.02 16.21 4.87
CA SER A 150 0.32 15.54 5.97
C SER A 150 -0.95 14.84 5.44
N PHE A 151 -1.72 15.54 4.61
CA PHE A 151 -2.92 14.99 3.99
C PHE A 151 -2.61 13.77 3.11
N VAL A 152 -1.65 13.88 2.19
CA VAL A 152 -1.26 12.76 1.30
C VAL A 152 -0.75 11.57 2.11
N CYS A 153 0.05 11.80 3.17
CA CYS A 153 0.52 10.73 4.05
C CYS A 153 -0.66 10.01 4.71
N ILE A 154 -1.57 10.74 5.36
CA ILE A 154 -2.74 10.17 6.04
C ILE A 154 -3.65 9.44 5.04
N PHE A 155 -3.94 10.07 3.91
CA PHE A 155 -4.77 9.49 2.85
C PHE A 155 -4.16 8.19 2.30
N SER A 156 -2.84 8.10 2.21
CA SER A 156 -2.16 6.88 1.74
C SER A 156 -2.42 5.67 2.64
N TYR A 157 -2.62 5.87 3.95
CA TYR A 157 -3.07 4.79 4.85
C TYR A 157 -4.52 4.38 4.58
N GLY A 158 -5.38 5.35 4.26
CA GLY A 158 -6.78 5.08 3.90
C GLY A 158 -6.94 4.24 2.62
N ILE A 159 -5.99 4.33 1.68
CA ILE A 159 -6.02 3.55 0.43
C ILE A 159 -6.04 2.04 0.69
N VAL A 160 -5.48 1.55 1.81
CA VAL A 160 -5.54 0.11 2.17
C VAL A 160 -6.97 -0.40 2.23
N TYR A 161 -7.91 0.45 2.63
CA TYR A 161 -9.31 0.07 2.70
C TYR A 161 -9.88 -0.36 1.34
N LEU A 162 -9.34 0.14 0.22
CA LEU A 162 -9.76 -0.29 -1.12
C LEU A 162 -9.42 -1.76 -1.40
N ALA A 163 -8.41 -2.30 -0.72
CA ALA A 163 -8.04 -3.71 -0.78
C ALA A 163 -8.85 -4.60 0.18
N HIS A 164 -9.68 -4.00 1.05
CA HIS A 164 -10.51 -4.76 1.99
C HIS A 164 -11.52 -5.63 1.24
N VAL A 165 -11.68 -6.87 1.73
CA VAL A 165 -12.67 -7.82 1.20
C VAL A 165 -14.01 -7.58 1.88
N VAL A 166 -15.03 -7.27 1.09
CA VAL A 166 -16.40 -7.12 1.56
C VAL A 166 -16.96 -8.51 1.84
N ASN A 167 -17.35 -8.75 3.09
CA ASN A 167 -18.12 -9.93 3.47
C ASN A 167 -19.60 -9.58 3.31
N ASN A 168 -20.27 -10.22 2.35
CA ASN A 168 -21.74 -10.25 2.25
C ASN A 168 -22.29 -11.37 3.12
#